data_AF-A0A2V8EB52-F1
#
_entry.id   AF-A0A2V8EB52-F1
#
_cell.length_a   1.000
_cell.length_b   1.000
_cell.length_c   1.000
_cell.angle_alpha   90.00
_cell.angle_beta   90.00
_cell.angle_gamma   90.00
#
_symmetry.space_group_name_H-M   'P 1'
#
loop_
_entity.id
_entity.type
_entity.pdbx_description
1 polymer ?
#
loop_
_entity_poly.entity_id
_entity_poly.type
_entity_poly.pdbx_seq_one_letter_code
_entity_poly.pdbx_strand_id
1 'polypeptide(L)'
;MRHRNSGLRKRCACPRRNWTKCPHGWHLNYKPKGGPHYRLSLDREVGRHIEGRKEAEKEARRICTEIDNGSFRAVSVPRSDEPTMTFEAFAEIWKERRGERLVRPKDNEYRLAKIKAFVPPGRDGRVFGDMPLDQIRTGDIEAFRDARKTGGLSACTVNHDLKLANAIQDRDGAGHRTR
;
A
#
# COMPACT_ATOMS: atom_id res chain seq x y z
N MET A 1 -5.99 30.15 -0.40
CA MET A 1 -6.08 28.72 0.02
C MET A 1 -6.45 27.87 -1.21
N ARG A 2 -5.55 27.04 -1.76
CA ARG A 2 -5.87 26.18 -2.92
C ARG A 2 -6.69 24.98 -2.44
N HIS A 3 -7.99 24.95 -2.75
CA HIS A 3 -8.86 23.82 -2.40
C HIS A 3 -8.34 22.52 -3.03
N ARG A 4 -7.86 21.60 -2.19
CA ARG A 4 -7.51 20.24 -2.59
C ARG A 4 -8.82 19.51 -2.89
N ASN A 5 -8.98 19.05 -4.12
CA ASN A 5 -10.18 18.32 -4.54
C ASN A 5 -10.08 16.80 -4.29
N SER A 6 -9.15 16.39 -3.41
CA SER A 6 -8.93 14.97 -3.07
C SER A 6 -8.78 14.04 -4.28
N GLY A 7 -8.25 14.56 -5.40
CA GLY A 7 -8.10 13.80 -6.66
C GLY A 7 -9.34 13.73 -7.55
N LEU A 8 -10.48 14.31 -7.15
CA LEU A 8 -11.72 14.30 -7.92
C LEU A 8 -11.75 15.34 -9.04
N ARG A 9 -12.18 14.89 -10.21
CA ARG A 9 -12.43 15.73 -11.38
C ARG A 9 -13.63 15.25 -12.18
N LYS A 10 -14.22 16.13 -12.98
CA LYS A 10 -15.08 15.74 -14.11
C LYS A 10 -14.28 15.87 -15.41
N ARG A 11 -14.51 14.98 -16.39
CA ARG A 11 -13.85 15.05 -17.71
C ARG A 11 -14.57 15.98 -18.70
N CYS A 12 -15.74 16.49 -18.34
CA CYS A 12 -16.49 17.45 -19.13
C CYS A 12 -15.83 18.83 -19.14
N ALA A 13 -16.16 19.64 -20.15
CA ALA A 13 -15.75 21.04 -20.24
C ALA A 13 -16.42 21.97 -19.21
N CYS A 14 -17.38 21.48 -18.41
CA CYS A 14 -18.11 22.30 -17.45
C CYS A 14 -17.15 22.92 -16.42
N PRO A 15 -17.30 24.22 -16.11
CA PRO A 15 -16.44 24.90 -15.16
C PRO A 15 -16.58 24.30 -13.76
N ARG A 16 -15.47 24.26 -13.01
CA ARG A 16 -15.39 23.62 -11.69
C ARG A 16 -16.43 24.10 -10.69
N ARG A 17 -16.81 25.38 -10.79
CA ARG A 17 -17.85 26.03 -9.97
C ARG A 17 -19.22 25.34 -10.11
N ASN A 18 -19.48 24.74 -11.27
CA ASN A 18 -20.75 24.11 -11.63
C ASN A 18 -20.69 22.58 -11.56
N TRP A 19 -19.60 21.98 -11.09
CA TRP A 19 -19.47 20.52 -11.07
C TRP A 19 -20.54 19.82 -10.23
N THR A 20 -21.05 20.49 -9.19
CA THR A 20 -22.17 19.99 -8.38
C THR A 20 -23.51 19.94 -9.12
N LYS A 21 -23.69 20.78 -10.15
CA LYS A 21 -24.91 20.82 -11.00
C LYS A 21 -24.70 20.11 -12.35
N CYS A 22 -23.50 19.60 -12.58
CA CYS A 22 -23.11 19.01 -13.85
C CYS A 22 -23.52 17.52 -13.85
N PRO A 23 -24.20 17.02 -14.90
CA PRO A 23 -24.63 15.62 -14.97
C PRO A 23 -23.51 14.64 -15.35
N HIS A 24 -22.28 15.12 -15.57
CA HIS A 24 -21.18 14.25 -16.00
C HIS A 24 -20.57 13.48 -14.83
N GLY A 25 -20.18 12.23 -15.10
CA GLY A 25 -19.58 11.33 -14.12
C GLY A 25 -18.28 11.83 -13.51
N TRP A 26 -18.08 11.49 -12.24
CA TRP A 26 -16.89 11.82 -11.48
C TRP A 26 -15.75 10.85 -11.79
N HIS A 27 -14.53 11.38 -11.77
CA HIS A 27 -13.31 10.63 -11.97
C HIS A 27 -12.36 10.85 -10.80
N LEU A 28 -11.73 9.77 -10.35
CA LEU A 28 -10.71 9.75 -9.32
C LEU A 28 -9.33 9.67 -9.98
N ASN A 29 -8.45 10.62 -9.64
CA ASN A 29 -7.01 10.48 -9.84
C ASN A 29 -6.37 10.25 -8.48
N TYR A 30 -5.83 9.06 -8.26
CA TYR A 30 -5.20 8.71 -7.01
C TYR A 30 -3.85 8.04 -7.28
N LYS A 31 -2.82 8.42 -6.54
CA LYS A 31 -1.51 7.79 -6.60
C LYS A 31 -1.11 7.43 -5.15
N PRO A 32 -1.23 6.16 -4.72
CA PRO A 32 -0.68 5.72 -3.45
C PRO A 32 0.83 6.00 -3.41
N LYS A 33 1.37 6.20 -2.21
CA LYS A 33 2.78 6.60 -2.04
C LYS A 33 3.70 5.42 -2.40
N GLY A 34 4.41 5.55 -3.51
CA GLY A 34 5.29 4.49 -4.02
C GLY A 34 4.58 3.45 -4.89
N GLY A 35 3.27 3.61 -5.14
CA GLY A 35 2.51 2.73 -6.02
C GLY A 35 2.16 3.34 -7.39
N PRO A 36 1.43 2.59 -8.23
CA PRO A 36 1.02 3.03 -9.56
C PRO A 36 -0.02 4.15 -9.49
N HIS A 37 -0.18 4.89 -10.59
CA HIS A 37 -1.16 5.96 -10.68
C HIS A 37 -2.51 5.40 -11.16
N TYR A 38 -3.55 5.56 -10.34
CA TYR A 38 -4.92 5.17 -10.65
C TYR A 38 -5.70 6.35 -11.23
N ARG A 39 -6.32 6.14 -12.40
CA ARG A 39 -7.23 7.07 -13.06
C ARG A 39 -8.54 6.34 -13.35
N LEU A 40 -9.52 6.53 -12.48
CA LEU A 40 -10.73 5.71 -12.44
C LEU A 40 -11.97 6.56 -12.71
N SER A 41 -12.96 5.97 -13.39
CA SER A 41 -14.31 6.54 -13.49
C SER A 41 -15.13 6.00 -12.33
N LEU A 42 -15.63 6.85 -11.44
CA LEU A 42 -16.39 6.40 -10.27
C LEU A 42 -17.66 5.65 -10.69
N ASP A 43 -18.35 6.13 -11.72
CA ASP A 43 -19.56 5.49 -12.22
C ASP A 43 -19.29 4.05 -12.70
N ARG A 44 -18.11 3.81 -13.27
CA ARG A 44 -17.69 2.48 -13.74
C ARG A 44 -17.32 1.56 -12.58
N GLU A 45 -16.63 2.06 -11.55
CA GLU A 45 -16.23 1.24 -10.40
C GLU A 45 -17.40 0.91 -9.47
N VAL A 46 -18.35 1.83 -9.34
CA VAL A 46 -19.52 1.67 -8.45
C VAL A 46 -20.71 1.03 -9.20
N GLY A 47 -20.70 1.06 -10.54
CA GLY A 47 -21.77 0.50 -11.37
C GLY A 47 -23.04 1.36 -11.41
N ARG A 48 -23.00 2.59 -10.89
CA ARG A 48 -24.12 3.55 -10.91
C ARG A 48 -23.61 4.97 -11.11
N HIS A 49 -24.45 5.85 -11.65
CA HIS A 49 -24.11 7.26 -11.81
C HIS A 49 -24.12 7.99 -10.46
N ILE A 50 -23.03 8.72 -10.17
CA ILE A 50 -22.94 9.57 -8.98
C ILE A 50 -23.08 11.04 -9.40
N GLU A 51 -24.18 11.68 -9.01
CA GLU A 51 -24.38 13.10 -9.28
C GLU A 51 -23.65 13.97 -8.24
N GLY A 52 -23.83 13.62 -6.96
CA GLY A 52 -23.43 14.41 -5.82
C GLY A 52 -21.92 14.40 -5.53
N ARG A 53 -21.35 15.59 -5.30
CA ARG A 53 -19.93 15.72 -4.90
C ARG A 53 -19.61 14.97 -3.60
N LYS A 54 -20.48 15.08 -2.58
CA LYS A 54 -20.26 14.43 -1.27
C LYS A 54 -20.24 12.90 -1.39
N GLU A 55 -21.11 12.36 -2.23
CA GLU A 55 -21.16 10.94 -2.52
C GLU A 55 -19.92 10.48 -3.29
N ALA A 56 -19.50 11.25 -4.29
CA ALA A 56 -18.25 11.00 -5.02
C ALA A 56 -17.02 11.03 -4.09
N GLU A 57 -16.98 11.93 -3.10
CA GLU A 57 -15.91 11.98 -2.08
C GLU A 57 -15.93 10.75 -1.17
N LYS A 58 -17.11 10.25 -0.79
CA LYS A 58 -17.26 9.03 0.02
C LYS A 58 -16.75 7.80 -0.73
N GLU A 59 -17.20 7.61 -1.98
CA GLU A 59 -16.78 6.46 -2.80
C GLU A 59 -15.30 6.56 -3.18
N ALA A 60 -14.79 7.75 -3.48
CA ALA A 60 -13.37 7.95 -3.71
C ALA A 60 -12.54 7.58 -2.48
N ARG A 61 -12.96 7.98 -1.27
CA ARG A 61 -12.26 7.59 -0.04
C ARG A 61 -12.26 6.08 0.15
N ARG A 62 -13.40 5.40 -0.08
CA ARG A 62 -13.50 3.93 -0.02
C ARG A 62 -12.50 3.27 -0.98
N ILE A 63 -12.51 3.68 -2.24
CA ILE A 63 -11.60 3.14 -3.27
C ILE A 63 -10.13 3.42 -2.92
N CYS A 64 -9.79 4.62 -2.45
CA CYS A 64 -8.43 4.91 -1.98
C CYS A 64 -8.02 3.96 -0.86
N THR A 65 -8.88 3.77 0.15
CA THR A 65 -8.62 2.82 1.25
C THR A 65 -8.45 1.38 0.73
N GLU A 66 -9.27 0.94 -0.23
CA GLU A 66 -9.09 -0.39 -0.84
C GLU A 66 -7.77 -0.51 -1.62
N ILE A 67 -7.35 0.55 -2.31
CA ILE A 67 -6.07 0.60 -3.02
C ILE A 67 -4.91 0.54 -2.02
N ASP A 68 -4.97 1.33 -0.96
CA ASP A 68 -3.95 1.38 0.09
C ASP A 68 -3.87 0.04 0.85
N ASN A 69 -5.02 -0.63 1.02
CA ASN A 69 -5.10 -1.97 1.60
C ASN A 69 -4.78 -3.09 0.61
N GLY A 70 -4.50 -2.78 -0.67
CA GLY A 70 -4.22 -3.76 -1.72
C GLY A 70 -5.41 -4.67 -2.06
N SER A 71 -6.62 -4.34 -1.62
CA SER A 71 -7.85 -5.10 -1.90
C SER A 71 -8.61 -4.59 -3.12
N PHE A 72 -8.22 -3.44 -3.67
CA PHE A 72 -8.91 -2.84 -4.81
C PHE A 72 -8.78 -3.72 -6.06
N ARG A 73 -9.92 -4.22 -6.54
CA ARG A 73 -10.02 -5.17 -7.66
C ARG A 73 -9.16 -6.43 -7.50
N ALA A 74 -8.77 -6.76 -6.27
CA ALA A 74 -8.16 -8.06 -6.00
C ALA A 74 -9.21 -9.12 -6.37
N VAL A 75 -9.01 -9.81 -7.48
CA VAL A 75 -9.69 -11.08 -7.72
C VAL A 75 -9.35 -11.91 -6.50
N SER A 76 -10.34 -12.40 -5.76
CA SER A 76 -10.12 -13.31 -4.65
C SER A 76 -9.47 -14.56 -5.22
N VAL A 77 -8.14 -14.56 -5.34
CA VAL A 77 -7.39 -15.78 -5.60
C VAL A 77 -7.70 -16.65 -4.39
N PRO A 78 -8.31 -17.84 -4.55
CA PRO A 78 -8.56 -18.72 -3.44
C PRO A 78 -7.23 -18.95 -2.73
N ARG A 79 -7.21 -18.71 -1.41
CA ARG A 79 -6.04 -18.95 -0.57
C ARG A 79 -5.56 -20.38 -0.84
N SER A 80 -4.40 -20.53 -1.44
CA SER A 80 -3.73 -21.83 -1.48
C SER A 80 -3.25 -22.12 -0.06
N ASP A 81 -3.73 -23.20 0.54
CA ASP A 81 -3.29 -23.73 1.85
C ASP A 81 -1.84 -24.26 1.85
N GLU A 82 -1.07 -23.94 0.82
CA GLU A 82 0.37 -24.17 0.79
C GLU A 82 1.02 -23.39 1.93
N PRO A 83 1.98 -23.98 2.66
CA PRO A 83 2.66 -23.32 3.76
C PRO A 83 3.41 -22.10 3.22
N THR A 84 2.75 -20.95 3.29
CA THR A 84 3.34 -19.70 2.87
C THR A 84 4.32 -19.30 3.95
N MET A 85 5.60 -19.32 3.57
CA MET A 85 6.69 -18.87 4.40
C MET A 85 6.35 -17.54 5.11
N THR A 86 6.61 -17.50 6.41
CA THR A 86 6.37 -16.30 7.24
C THR A 86 7.40 -15.23 6.91
N PHE A 87 7.09 -13.99 7.31
CA PHE A 87 8.04 -12.89 7.21
C PHE A 87 9.37 -13.21 7.90
N GLU A 88 9.31 -13.79 9.09
CA GLU A 88 10.51 -14.15 9.86
C GLU A 88 11.38 -15.16 9.11
N ALA A 89 10.79 -16.24 8.59
CA ALA A 89 11.53 -17.24 7.83
C ALA A 89 12.15 -16.65 6.55
N PHE A 90 11.45 -15.75 5.86
CA PHE A 90 12.02 -15.04 4.72
C PHE A 90 13.15 -14.08 5.11
N ALA A 91 13.00 -13.37 6.23
CA ALA A 91 14.00 -12.40 6.70
C ALA A 91 15.36 -13.08 6.97
N GLU A 92 15.37 -14.30 7.50
CA GLU A 92 16.60 -15.08 7.67
C GLU A 92 17.23 -15.49 6.33
N ILE A 93 16.43 -16.01 5.39
CA ILE A 93 16.92 -16.35 4.04
C ILE A 93 17.46 -15.11 3.32
N TRP A 94 16.79 -13.97 3.47
CA TRP A 94 17.22 -12.71 2.89
C TRP A 94 18.51 -12.19 3.53
N LYS A 95 18.64 -12.33 4.87
CA LYS A 95 19.84 -11.98 5.62
C LYS A 95 21.06 -12.73 5.08
N GLU A 96 20.92 -14.05 4.87
CA GLU A 96 21.97 -14.91 4.32
C GLU A 96 22.36 -14.56 2.88
N ARG A 97 21.39 -14.18 2.04
CA ARG A 97 21.63 -13.99 0.60
C ARG A 97 21.97 -12.56 0.19
N ARG A 98 21.45 -11.56 0.90
CA ARG A 98 21.50 -10.14 0.48
C ARG A 98 21.70 -9.14 1.62
N GLY A 99 21.76 -9.59 2.88
CA GLY A 99 21.85 -8.72 4.06
C GLY A 99 22.95 -7.67 3.98
N GLU A 100 24.14 -8.06 3.53
CA GLU A 100 25.32 -7.20 3.52
C GLU A 100 25.29 -6.09 2.45
N ARG A 101 24.40 -6.17 1.45
CA ARG A 101 24.37 -5.20 0.34
C ARG A 101 23.65 -3.90 0.65
N LEU A 102 22.83 -3.85 1.71
CA LEU A 102 21.93 -2.73 1.96
C LEU A 102 22.29 -1.90 3.20
N VAL A 103 22.88 -2.52 4.24
CA VAL A 103 23.33 -1.87 5.48
C VAL A 103 24.34 -2.79 6.17
N ARG A 104 25.12 -2.25 7.12
CA ARG A 104 25.97 -3.05 8.01
C ARG A 104 25.15 -4.15 8.71
N PRO A 105 25.67 -5.39 8.86
CA PRO A 105 24.94 -6.52 9.43
C PRO A 105 24.28 -6.23 10.80
N LYS A 106 24.99 -5.53 11.69
CA LYS A 106 24.49 -5.14 13.03
C LYS A 106 23.25 -4.23 12.98
N ASP A 107 23.18 -3.34 11.97
CA ASP A 107 22.03 -2.45 11.78
C ASP A 107 20.83 -3.21 11.19
N ASN A 108 21.07 -4.26 10.42
CA ASN A 108 20.01 -5.11 9.88
C ASN A 108 19.34 -5.92 10.99
N GLU A 109 20.09 -6.49 11.94
CA GLU A 109 19.51 -7.26 13.04
C GLU A 109 18.56 -6.42 13.89
N TYR A 110 19.01 -5.22 14.28
CA TYR A 110 18.16 -4.29 15.02
C TYR A 110 16.88 -3.93 14.26
N ARG A 111 16.97 -3.69 12.95
CA ARG A 111 15.82 -3.30 12.12
C ARG A 111 14.87 -4.45 11.88
N LEU A 112 15.38 -5.64 11.57
CA LEU A 112 14.58 -6.85 11.40
C LEU A 112 13.87 -7.21 12.71
N ALA A 113 14.54 -7.12 13.86
CA ALA A 113 13.90 -7.35 15.16
C ALA A 113 12.73 -6.38 15.40
N LYS A 114 12.87 -5.10 15.03
CA LYS A 114 11.80 -4.10 15.14
C LYS A 114 10.64 -4.33 14.17
N ILE A 115 10.93 -4.80 12.94
CA ILE A 115 9.88 -5.15 11.98
C ILE A 115 9.14 -6.39 12.46
N LYS A 116 9.85 -7.47 12.81
CA LYS A 116 9.27 -8.74 13.30
C LYS A 116 8.33 -8.53 14.48
N ALA A 117 8.72 -7.69 15.45
CA ALA A 117 7.93 -7.42 16.66
C ALA A 117 6.80 -6.41 16.48
N PHE A 118 6.66 -5.77 15.31
CA PHE A 118 5.59 -4.80 15.08
C PHE A 118 4.23 -5.50 14.98
N VAL A 119 3.20 -4.92 15.58
CA VAL A 119 1.81 -5.42 15.46
C VAL A 119 1.03 -4.42 14.61
N PRO A 120 0.71 -4.76 13.35
CA PRO A 120 -0.12 -3.89 12.52
C PRO A 120 -1.53 -3.75 13.11
N PRO A 121 -2.13 -2.54 13.03
CA PRO A 121 -3.51 -2.34 13.46
C PRO A 121 -4.48 -3.17 12.61
N GLY A 122 -5.45 -3.81 13.24
CA GLY A 122 -6.49 -4.60 12.54
C GLY A 122 -6.07 -6.02 12.13
N ARG A 123 -5.00 -6.56 12.72
CA ARG A 123 -4.51 -7.94 12.52
C ARG A 123 -4.68 -8.84 13.74
N ASP A 124 -5.66 -8.55 14.58
CA ASP A 124 -5.99 -9.34 15.79
C ASP A 124 -4.80 -9.60 16.72
N GLY A 125 -3.89 -8.64 16.82
CA GLY A 125 -2.69 -8.74 17.68
C GLY A 125 -1.55 -9.57 17.08
N ARG A 126 -1.67 -10.07 15.85
CA ARG A 126 -0.60 -10.82 15.18
C ARG A 126 0.60 -9.91 14.90
N VAL A 127 1.79 -10.40 15.26
CA VAL A 127 3.06 -9.73 14.96
C VAL A 127 3.44 -9.90 13.50
N PHE A 128 4.11 -8.91 12.92
CA PHE A 128 4.51 -8.88 11.52
C PHE A 128 5.41 -10.07 11.14
N GLY A 129 6.26 -10.52 12.07
CA GLY A 129 7.15 -11.67 11.87
C GLY A 129 6.41 -12.98 11.55
N ASP A 130 5.28 -13.20 12.22
CA ASP A 130 4.46 -14.41 12.08
C ASP A 130 3.47 -14.32 10.91
N MET A 131 3.39 -13.17 10.25
CA MET A 131 2.50 -13.00 9.11
C MET A 131 3.02 -13.79 7.91
N PRO A 132 2.17 -14.61 7.26
CA PRO A 132 2.46 -15.15 5.95
C PRO A 132 2.73 -14.02 4.96
N LEU A 133 3.75 -14.17 4.11
CA LEU A 133 4.17 -13.11 3.19
C LEU A 133 3.07 -12.64 2.24
N ASP A 134 2.21 -13.55 1.80
CA ASP A 134 1.06 -13.27 0.92
C ASP A 134 -0.06 -12.49 1.63
N GLN A 135 -0.05 -12.46 2.96
CA GLN A 135 -1.02 -11.74 3.77
C GLN A 135 -0.55 -10.35 4.18
N ILE A 136 0.72 -10.01 3.96
CA ILE A 136 1.28 -8.68 4.25
C ILE A 136 0.82 -7.70 3.16
N ARG A 137 0.09 -6.67 3.57
CA ARG A 137 -0.47 -5.66 2.67
C ARG A 137 0.33 -4.36 2.77
N THR A 138 0.18 -3.51 1.76
CA THR A 138 0.79 -2.16 1.74
C THR A 138 0.40 -1.35 2.97
N GLY A 139 -0.86 -1.43 3.42
CA GLY A 139 -1.32 -0.80 4.65
C GLY A 139 -0.56 -1.24 5.92
N ASP A 140 -0.13 -2.50 6.03
CA ASP A 140 0.65 -2.97 7.18
C ASP A 140 2.06 -2.33 7.18
N ILE A 141 2.66 -2.20 5.99
CA ILE A 141 3.96 -1.55 5.78
C ILE A 141 3.88 -0.06 6.07
N GLU A 142 2.79 0.60 5.66
CA GLU A 142 2.55 2.02 5.95
C GLU A 142 2.28 2.26 7.44
N ALA A 143 1.53 1.38 8.10
CA ALA A 143 1.32 1.46 9.54
C ALA A 143 2.65 1.35 10.30
N PHE A 144 3.54 0.44 9.88
CA PHE A 144 4.88 0.36 10.44
C PHE A 144 5.66 1.66 10.20
N ARG A 145 5.64 2.20 8.98
CA ARG A 145 6.29 3.47 8.63
C ARG A 145 5.84 4.61 9.55
N ASP A 146 4.54 4.76 9.74
CA ASP A 146 3.96 5.85 10.51
C ASP A 146 4.26 5.67 12.01
N ALA A 147 4.22 4.43 12.53
CA ALA A 147 4.65 4.14 13.90
C ALA A 147 6.12 4.52 14.15
N ARG A 148 7.01 4.24 13.18
CA ARG A 148 8.44 4.59 13.28
C ARG A 148 8.67 6.10 13.24
N LYS A 149 7.90 6.83 12.41
CA LYS A 149 7.94 8.31 12.37
C LYS A 149 7.44 8.94 13.66
N THR A 150 6.33 8.46 14.19
CA THR A 150 5.77 8.95 15.46
C THR A 150 6.73 8.69 16.63
N GLY A 151 7.51 7.61 16.57
CA GLY A 151 8.60 7.33 17.50
C GLY A 151 9.85 8.22 17.37
N GLY A 152 9.82 9.27 16.54
CA GLY A 152 10.88 10.27 16.43
C GLY A 152 12.10 9.86 15.59
N LEU A 153 11.99 8.80 14.78
CA LEU A 153 13.11 8.34 13.96
C LEU A 153 13.29 9.16 12.70
N SER A 154 14.55 9.26 12.27
CA SER A 154 14.91 9.98 11.05
C SER A 154 14.23 9.35 9.82
N ALA A 155 13.83 10.18 8.87
CA ALA A 155 13.27 9.72 7.60
C ALA A 155 14.22 8.78 6.83
N CYS A 156 15.53 8.90 7.04
CA CYS A 156 16.54 8.01 6.50
C CYS A 156 16.40 6.58 7.05
N THR A 157 16.30 6.43 8.37
CA THR A 157 16.11 5.14 9.04
C THR A 157 14.83 4.46 8.57
N VAL A 158 13.73 5.22 8.51
CA VAL A 158 12.43 4.71 8.03
C VAL A 158 12.50 4.27 6.56
N ASN A 159 13.23 4.99 5.70
CA ASN A 159 13.39 4.62 4.30
C ASN A 159 14.26 3.35 4.13
N HIS A 160 15.24 3.12 5.02
CA HIS A 160 15.98 1.86 5.03
C HIS A 160 15.10 0.69 5.46
N ASP A 161 14.29 0.87 6.51
CA ASP A 161 13.35 -0.17 6.96
C ASP A 161 12.33 -0.51 5.86
N LEU A 162 11.87 0.49 5.10
CA LEU A 162 10.97 0.30 3.94
C LEU A 162 11.63 -0.38 2.75
N LYS A 163 12.92 -0.11 2.46
CA LYS A 163 13.64 -0.83 1.41
C LYS A 163 13.74 -2.32 1.74
N LEU A 164 13.91 -2.66 3.02
CA LEU A 164 13.88 -4.04 3.49
C LEU A 164 12.48 -4.63 3.30
N ALA A 165 11.42 -3.95 3.78
CA ALA A 165 10.05 -4.41 3.64
C ALA A 165 9.58 -4.59 2.18
N ASN A 166 10.00 -3.69 1.27
CA ASN A 166 9.61 -3.74 -0.14
C ASN A 166 10.43 -4.75 -0.95
N ALA A 167 11.72 -4.94 -0.65
CA ALA A 167 12.55 -5.97 -1.31
C ALA A 167 12.02 -7.40 -1.06
N ILE A 168 11.14 -7.56 -0.09
CA ILE A 168 10.47 -8.82 0.28
C ILE A 168 9.22 -9.05 -0.60
N GLN A 169 8.56 -7.97 -1.08
CA GLN A 169 7.42 -8.04 -2.00
C GLN A 169 7.84 -8.29 -3.46
N ASP A 170 9.05 -7.85 -3.87
CA ASP A 170 9.62 -8.08 -5.20
C ASP A 170 10.13 -9.53 -5.38
N ARG A 171 9.23 -10.52 -5.25
CA ARG A 171 9.51 -11.95 -5.48
C ARG A 171 9.91 -12.28 -6.93
N ASP A 172 9.62 -11.40 -7.89
CA ASP A 172 9.78 -11.69 -9.33
C ASP A 172 11.09 -11.18 -9.97
N GLY A 173 11.97 -10.52 -9.21
CA GLY A 173 13.23 -10.00 -9.75
C GLY A 173 14.34 -11.02 -10.02
N ALA A 174 14.13 -12.31 -9.70
CA ALA A 174 15.16 -13.36 -9.79
C ALA A 174 14.74 -14.60 -10.59
N GLY A 175 13.64 -14.53 -11.35
CA GLY A 175 13.10 -15.66 -12.14
C GLY A 175 13.30 -15.57 -13.66
N HIS A 176 14.01 -14.57 -14.19
CA HIS A 176 14.23 -14.45 -15.63
C HIS A 176 15.67 -14.04 -15.96
N ARG A 177 16.58 -14.99 -15.80
CA ARG A 177 17.82 -15.07 -16.57
C ARG A 177 18.35 -16.50 -16.53
N THR A 178 17.68 -17.38 -17.28
CA THR A 178 18.26 -18.65 -17.72
C THR A 178 18.03 -18.76 -19.21
N ARG A 179 19.18 -18.75 -19.91
CA ARG A 179 19.44 -18.97 -21.34
C ARG A 179 19.01 -17.88 -22.30
#